data_AF-A0A3P9IIW5-F1
#
_entry.id   AF-A0A3P9IIW5-F1
#
_cell.length_a   1.000
_cell.length_b   1.000
_cell.length_c   1.000
_cell.angle_alpha   90.00
_cell.angle_beta   90.00
_cell.angle_gamma   90.00
#
_symmetry.space_group_name_H-M   'P 1'
#
loop_
_entity.id
_entity.type
_entity.pdbx_description
1 polymer ?
#
loop_
_entity_poly.entity_id
_entity_poly.type
_entity_poly.pdbx_seq_one_letter_code
_entity_poly.pdbx_strand_id
1 'polypeptide(L)'
;MTGTGGADADEGADGLMEPPAAAEKNGTVKLKVLEEDEEQTKFTGLNKEELLRVAGSPGWVRTRWALLLVFWIGWLGMLVGAVLIILRAPVCRELPPTDWWNEGPLLQIKNLQAFSETRDLKGLEQKVSTLSGLKLKGLVIGPIHAAPADDPMNLEFEEISPEFGNLEQFKRLLQTAHRKGVFVVLDLTPNYRGSSGPWFSSASVTNVAERLKVRQDGQNPVFDVFSIIRVLIGVTEASSAETVSDVLSSTGVDLLLSGVLSASDQTERAHSVQVLYSNHSQTKLAWSLEAPRDLSRDLFKVNQLLLMTLPGTPVFIGGDGIGLKEEKEVQVLVFAHAVCSLRLQGERGERSFFQSISELRGKERSLLFGDFSLLFNSSSSLAYLRFWDQSTRFLAAFNWAAEEVELQLSGAGLPHHAAVVRSTNTSALPEESSVNLRKLRLGPGQAALVRFPHDG
;
A
#
# COMPACT_ATOMS: atom_id res chain seq x y z
N MET A 1 -36.86 42.39 36.98
CA MET A 1 -38.08 42.22 37.80
C MET A 1 -38.36 40.72 37.92
N THR A 2 -38.95 40.26 39.02
CA THR A 2 -39.81 39.04 39.18
C THR A 2 -39.56 37.83 38.24
N GLY A 3 -39.27 36.61 38.70
CA GLY A 3 -39.17 36.07 40.06
C GLY A 3 -40.49 35.51 40.62
N THR A 4 -40.71 34.19 40.46
CA THR A 4 -41.66 33.24 41.13
C THR A 4 -41.51 31.87 40.43
N GLY A 5 -41.67 30.68 41.04
CA GLY A 5 -41.80 30.33 42.46
C GLY A 5 -42.58 29.00 42.69
N GLY A 6 -42.01 28.08 43.49
CA GLY A 6 -42.69 26.87 44.04
C GLY A 6 -42.86 25.67 43.08
N ALA A 7 -43.20 24.46 43.54
CA ALA A 7 -43.27 23.89 44.90
C ALA A 7 -43.55 22.36 44.80
N ASP A 8 -43.50 21.48 45.82
CA ASP A 8 -42.69 21.24 47.05
C ASP A 8 -43.20 19.87 47.61
N ALA A 9 -42.56 19.08 48.49
CA ALA A 9 -41.25 19.12 49.15
C ALA A 9 -40.43 17.85 48.75
N ASP A 10 -39.82 16.95 49.55
CA ASP A 10 -39.56 16.69 51.00
C ASP A 10 -38.29 15.75 51.05
N GLU A 11 -37.68 15.25 52.14
CA GLU A 11 -37.97 15.20 53.59
C GLU A 11 -36.64 15.37 54.41
N GLY A 12 -36.55 14.94 55.68
CA GLY A 12 -35.36 15.06 56.56
C GLY A 12 -34.63 13.73 56.86
N ALA A 13 -33.62 13.64 57.73
CA ALA A 13 -32.77 14.61 58.48
C ALA A 13 -31.49 13.82 58.95
N ASP A 14 -30.48 14.25 59.72
CA ASP A 14 -30.04 15.49 60.42
C ASP A 14 -28.50 15.34 60.65
N GLY A 15 -27.65 16.26 61.12
CA GLY A 15 -27.73 17.67 61.53
C GLY A 15 -26.56 18.08 62.45
N LEU A 16 -26.36 19.39 62.67
CA LEU A 16 -25.55 20.06 63.74
C LEU A 16 -24.03 19.76 63.84
N MET A 17 -23.11 20.71 64.11
CA MET A 17 -23.14 22.20 64.07
C MET A 17 -21.68 22.76 64.06
N GLU A 18 -21.48 24.02 63.66
CA GLU A 18 -20.16 24.69 63.54
C GLU A 18 -19.52 25.16 64.86
N PRO A 19 -18.18 25.40 64.90
CA PRO A 19 -17.49 26.10 65.99
C PRO A 19 -17.48 27.64 65.83
N PRO A 20 -17.52 28.43 66.92
CA PRO A 20 -17.56 29.90 66.89
C PRO A 20 -16.17 30.58 66.90
N ALA A 21 -16.18 31.93 66.85
CA ALA A 21 -15.05 32.80 66.50
C ALA A 21 -14.13 33.25 67.67
N ALA A 22 -13.15 34.10 67.34
CA ALA A 22 -11.96 34.44 68.16
C ALA A 22 -12.14 35.53 69.22
N ALA A 23 -11.22 35.55 70.21
CA ALA A 23 -10.94 36.66 71.12
C ALA A 23 -9.47 36.65 71.60
N GLU A 24 -8.97 37.79 72.09
CA GLU A 24 -7.57 38.02 72.49
C GLU A 24 -7.28 37.66 73.97
N LYS A 25 -6.00 37.31 74.32
CA LYS A 25 -5.11 38.18 75.14
C LYS A 25 -3.77 37.56 75.58
N ASN A 26 -2.73 38.38 75.43
CA ASN A 26 -1.55 38.58 76.30
C ASN A 26 -0.96 37.41 77.12
N GLY A 27 0.18 36.91 76.62
CA GLY A 27 1.45 36.82 77.37
C GLY A 27 1.47 36.24 78.79
N THR A 28 2.11 35.06 78.94
CA THR A 28 2.66 34.61 80.22
C THR A 28 4.07 34.10 80.01
N VAL A 29 5.04 34.65 80.76
CA VAL A 29 6.43 34.19 80.72
C VAL A 29 6.57 32.89 81.51
N LYS A 30 7.20 31.87 80.92
CA LYS A 30 7.81 30.77 81.66
C LYS A 30 9.28 30.64 81.25
N LEU A 31 10.14 30.59 82.26
CA LEU A 31 11.58 30.44 82.11
C LEU A 31 11.97 29.00 81.74
N LYS A 32 13.18 28.84 81.18
CA LYS A 32 13.77 27.52 80.91
C LYS A 32 13.77 26.65 82.17
N VAL A 33 13.26 25.43 82.02
CA VAL A 33 13.90 24.24 82.59
C VAL A 33 14.75 23.64 81.46
N LEU A 34 15.88 23.03 81.81
CA LEU A 34 16.75 22.35 80.85
C LEU A 34 16.31 20.90 80.72
N GLU A 35 15.98 20.49 79.50
CA GLU A 35 16.04 19.10 79.04
C GLU A 35 16.96 19.10 77.80
N GLU A 36 17.71 18.01 77.63
CA GLU A 36 18.92 17.98 76.79
C GLU A 36 18.65 17.44 75.37
N ASP A 37 19.45 17.92 74.41
CA ASP A 37 19.84 17.26 73.16
C ASP A 37 18.78 16.66 72.21
N GLU A 38 18.13 17.51 71.40
CA GLU A 38 17.97 17.25 69.95
C GLU A 38 18.20 18.53 69.13
N GLU A 39 19.46 18.96 68.96
CA GLU A 39 19.80 19.90 67.89
C GLU A 39 19.69 19.20 66.52
N GLN A 40 18.51 19.25 65.92
CA GLN A 40 18.33 18.90 64.50
C GLN A 40 19.02 19.96 63.63
N THR A 41 20.33 19.79 63.42
CA THR A 41 21.20 20.68 62.64
C THR A 41 20.78 20.70 61.17
N LYS A 42 19.79 21.54 60.85
CA LYS A 42 19.30 21.80 59.49
C LYS A 42 20.43 22.36 58.64
N PHE A 43 21.09 21.47 57.89
CA PHE A 43 22.28 21.76 57.09
C PHE A 43 22.05 22.96 56.16
N THR A 44 22.63 24.09 56.53
CA THR A 44 22.80 25.25 55.65
C THR A 44 24.08 25.05 54.84
N GLY A 45 24.09 25.46 53.56
CA GLY A 45 25.27 25.30 52.72
C GLY A 45 26.45 26.10 53.25
N LEU A 46 27.62 25.47 53.39
CA LEU A 46 28.83 26.09 53.91
C LEU A 46 29.20 27.36 53.13
N ASN A 47 29.75 28.35 53.85
CA ASN A 47 30.29 29.54 53.21
C ASN A 47 31.53 29.19 52.37
N LYS A 48 31.82 30.00 51.35
CA LYS A 48 32.90 29.80 50.37
C LYS A 48 34.24 29.49 51.02
N GLU A 49 34.59 30.20 52.09
CA GLU A 49 35.89 30.08 52.77
C GLU A 49 36.00 28.80 53.60
N GLU A 50 34.91 28.39 54.23
CA GLU A 50 34.81 27.15 55.02
C GLU A 50 34.86 25.93 54.10
N LEU A 51 34.10 25.98 53.00
CA LEU A 51 34.11 24.97 51.96
C LEU A 51 35.48 24.83 51.30
N LEU A 52 36.20 25.94 51.05
CA LEU A 52 37.57 25.90 50.53
C LEU A 52 38.60 25.33 51.53
N ARG A 53 38.44 25.56 52.85
CA ARG A 53 39.30 24.93 53.87
C ARG A 53 39.18 23.40 53.85
N VAL A 54 37.97 22.86 53.72
CA VAL A 54 37.73 21.41 53.63
C VAL A 54 38.17 20.86 52.27
N ALA A 55 37.78 21.51 51.17
CA ALA A 55 38.05 21.06 49.81
C ALA A 55 39.52 21.17 49.38
N GLY A 56 40.31 22.03 50.03
CA GLY A 56 41.76 22.15 49.84
C GLY A 56 42.59 21.04 50.51
N SER A 57 41.97 20.16 51.31
CA SER A 57 42.68 19.08 52.00
C SER A 57 43.35 18.09 51.01
N PRO A 58 44.59 17.61 51.26
CA PRO A 58 45.31 16.74 50.32
C PRO A 58 44.58 15.44 49.98
N GLY A 59 43.77 14.93 50.90
CA GLY A 59 42.88 13.79 50.65
C GLY A 59 41.80 14.13 49.63
N TRP A 60 41.01 15.18 49.86
CA TRP A 60 39.92 15.56 48.97
C TRP A 60 40.40 15.97 47.58
N VAL A 61 41.53 16.66 47.48
CA VAL A 61 42.16 17.01 46.20
C VAL A 61 42.51 15.76 45.39
N ARG A 62 43.11 14.74 46.03
CA ARG A 62 43.42 13.45 45.38
C ARG A 62 42.15 12.70 44.95
N THR A 63 41.15 12.61 45.83
CA THR A 63 39.87 11.96 45.51
C THR A 63 39.16 12.64 44.34
N ARG A 64 39.13 13.98 44.29
CA ARG A 64 38.54 14.73 43.17
C ARG A 64 39.26 14.47 41.84
N TRP A 65 40.61 14.44 41.84
CA TRP A 65 41.37 14.10 40.63
C TRP A 65 41.15 12.65 40.19
N ALA A 66 41.06 11.70 41.13
CA ALA A 66 40.75 10.30 40.83
C ALA A 66 39.34 10.15 40.22
N LEU A 67 38.32 10.79 40.81
CA LEU A 67 36.95 10.80 40.28
C LEU A 67 36.86 11.46 38.90
N LEU A 68 37.59 12.55 38.66
CA LEU A 68 37.66 13.20 37.35
C LEU A 68 38.31 12.30 36.29
N LEU A 69 39.37 11.57 36.65
CA LEU A 69 40.04 10.61 35.77
C LEU A 69 39.15 9.40 35.45
N VAL A 70 38.45 8.85 36.46
CA VAL A 70 37.46 7.77 36.28
C VAL A 70 36.30 8.25 35.40
N PHE A 71 35.81 9.49 35.58
CA PHE A 71 34.80 10.09 34.70
C PHE A 71 35.26 10.14 33.24
N TRP A 72 36.48 10.63 32.96
CA TRP A 72 36.99 10.70 31.59
C TRP A 72 37.26 9.33 30.96
N ILE A 73 37.72 8.34 31.73
CA ILE A 73 37.85 6.95 31.27
C ILE A 73 36.46 6.34 30.99
N GLY A 74 35.47 6.58 31.85
CA GLY A 74 34.09 6.12 31.63
C GLY A 74 33.45 6.77 30.41
N TRP A 75 33.64 8.08 30.21
CA TRP A 75 33.17 8.81 29.04
C TRP A 75 33.82 8.30 27.75
N LEU A 76 35.15 8.10 27.74
CA LEU A 76 35.86 7.54 26.59
C LEU A 76 35.45 6.08 26.32
N GLY A 77 35.20 5.30 27.38
CA GLY A 77 34.68 3.94 27.28
C GLY A 77 33.28 3.88 26.67
N MET A 78 32.38 4.80 27.04
CA MET A 78 31.07 4.95 26.41
C MET A 78 31.18 5.39 24.94
N LEU A 79 32.08 6.32 24.62
CA LEU A 79 32.32 6.76 23.23
C LEU A 79 32.84 5.60 22.36
N VAL A 80 33.86 4.86 22.83
CA VAL A 80 34.39 3.68 22.14
C VAL A 80 33.33 2.58 22.03
N GLY A 81 32.52 2.38 23.07
CA GLY A 81 31.38 1.45 23.06
C GLY A 81 30.35 1.80 21.98
N ALA A 82 29.94 3.07 21.89
CA ALA A 82 29.00 3.54 20.87
C ALA A 82 29.56 3.35 19.44
N VAL A 83 30.83 3.70 19.21
CA VAL A 83 31.51 3.47 17.92
C VAL A 83 31.59 1.98 17.59
N LEU A 84 31.91 1.12 18.56
CA LEU A 84 31.95 -0.34 18.37
C LEU A 84 30.57 -0.99 18.17
N ILE A 85 29.48 -0.35 18.58
CA ILE A 85 28.11 -0.78 18.25
C ILE A 85 27.82 -0.41 16.79
N ILE A 86 28.08 0.84 16.38
CA ILE A 86 27.86 1.31 15.00
C ILE A 86 28.68 0.48 14.00
N LEU A 87 29.95 0.20 14.29
CA LEU A 87 30.84 -0.61 13.43
C LEU A 87 30.52 -2.11 13.40
N ARG A 88 29.62 -2.60 14.26
CA ARG A 88 29.15 -4.01 14.27
C ARG A 88 27.70 -4.18 13.84
N ALA A 89 26.92 -3.10 13.74
CA ALA A 89 25.56 -3.16 13.25
C ALA A 89 25.58 -3.55 11.74
N PRO A 90 24.76 -4.51 11.30
CA PRO A 90 24.64 -4.81 9.88
C PRO A 90 24.01 -3.62 9.15
N VAL A 91 24.54 -3.32 7.96
CA VAL A 91 24.01 -2.24 7.11
C VAL A 91 22.67 -2.69 6.53
N CYS A 92 21.62 -1.86 6.67
CA CYS A 92 20.32 -2.11 6.06
C CYS A 92 20.43 -2.09 4.53
N ARG A 93 19.65 -2.94 3.85
CA ARG A 93 19.58 -2.96 2.38
C ARG A 93 18.96 -1.65 1.88
N GLU A 94 19.68 -0.97 0.99
CA GLU A 94 19.19 0.24 0.34
C GLU A 94 17.88 -0.03 -0.41
N LEU A 95 16.94 0.92 -0.36
CA LEU A 95 15.70 0.81 -1.11
C LEU A 95 16.00 0.95 -2.61
N PRO A 96 15.41 0.11 -3.48
CA PRO A 96 15.63 0.23 -4.91
C PRO A 96 15.05 1.56 -5.43
N PRO A 97 15.63 2.19 -6.46
CA PRO A 97 14.97 3.29 -7.15
C PRO A 97 13.68 2.78 -7.78
N THR A 98 12.56 3.43 -7.46
CA THR A 98 11.20 2.99 -7.82
C THR A 98 10.37 4.16 -8.29
N ASP A 99 9.66 3.97 -9.39
CA ASP A 99 8.75 4.96 -9.95
C ASP A 99 7.35 4.86 -9.33
N TRP A 100 6.50 5.86 -9.56
CA TRP A 100 5.18 5.98 -8.93
C TRP A 100 4.27 4.77 -9.19
N TRP A 101 4.47 4.06 -10.31
CA TRP A 101 3.70 2.86 -10.67
C TRP A 101 4.12 1.61 -9.87
N ASN A 102 5.26 1.61 -9.21
CA ASN A 102 5.67 0.50 -8.33
C ASN A 102 5.07 0.60 -6.91
N GLU A 103 4.64 1.80 -6.50
CA GLU A 103 4.15 2.07 -5.14
C GLU A 103 2.75 1.50 -4.82
N GLY A 104 2.07 0.87 -5.77
CA GLY A 104 0.70 0.37 -5.57
C GLY A 104 -0.06 0.04 -6.86
N PRO A 105 -1.36 -0.33 -6.76
CA PRO A 105 -2.13 -0.85 -7.88
C PRO A 105 -2.56 0.21 -8.89
N LEU A 106 -2.63 -0.21 -10.17
CA LEU A 106 -3.25 0.54 -11.27
C LEU A 106 -4.65 -0.01 -11.58
N LEU A 107 -5.53 0.83 -12.13
CA LEU A 107 -6.85 0.44 -12.63
C LEU A 107 -7.00 0.81 -14.11
N GLN A 108 -7.14 -0.18 -15.00
CA GLN A 108 -7.37 0.01 -16.42
C GLN A 108 -8.87 0.10 -16.74
N ILE A 109 -9.31 1.25 -17.24
CA ILE A 109 -10.69 1.55 -17.61
C ILE A 109 -10.79 1.45 -19.14
N LYS A 110 -10.87 0.21 -19.68
CA LYS A 110 -10.87 -0.05 -21.14
C LYS A 110 -11.99 0.67 -21.89
N ASN A 111 -13.16 0.85 -21.27
CA ASN A 111 -14.30 1.58 -21.84
C ASN A 111 -14.80 2.65 -20.85
N LEU A 112 -14.72 3.93 -21.24
CA LEU A 112 -15.13 5.07 -20.41
C LEU A 112 -16.66 5.23 -20.34
N GLN A 113 -17.38 4.90 -21.42
CA GLN A 113 -18.85 4.97 -21.47
C GLN A 113 -19.49 3.91 -20.58
N ALA A 114 -18.89 2.71 -20.52
CA ALA A 114 -19.22 1.69 -19.53
C ALA A 114 -19.00 2.19 -18.09
N PHE A 115 -17.95 2.96 -17.85
CA PHE A 115 -17.51 3.32 -16.51
C PHE A 115 -18.30 4.46 -15.83
N SER A 116 -19.17 5.21 -16.51
CA SER A 116 -19.95 6.30 -15.88
C SER A 116 -21.39 6.37 -16.37
N GLU A 117 -22.31 6.79 -15.49
CA GLU A 117 -23.70 7.09 -15.84
C GLU A 117 -23.80 8.28 -16.81
N THR A 118 -22.86 9.23 -16.74
CA THR A 118 -22.69 10.33 -17.71
C THR A 118 -21.92 9.93 -18.97
N ARG A 119 -21.33 8.73 -18.98
CA ARG A 119 -20.52 8.13 -20.06
C ARG A 119 -19.27 8.92 -20.52
N ASP A 120 -18.91 9.98 -19.80
CA ASP A 120 -17.90 10.98 -20.19
C ASP A 120 -16.77 11.18 -19.16
N LEU A 121 -15.78 12.03 -19.50
CA LEU A 121 -14.66 12.39 -18.63
C LEU A 121 -15.08 13.06 -17.32
N LYS A 122 -16.17 13.84 -17.31
CA LYS A 122 -16.74 14.48 -16.11
C LYS A 122 -17.26 13.45 -15.12
N GLY A 123 -17.81 12.35 -15.63
CA GLY A 123 -18.22 11.19 -14.84
C GLY A 123 -17.07 10.48 -14.16
N LEU A 124 -15.96 10.29 -14.88
CA LEU A 124 -14.73 9.76 -14.29
C LEU A 124 -14.18 10.74 -13.23
N GLU A 125 -14.18 12.05 -13.48
CA GLU A 125 -13.76 13.07 -12.51
C GLU A 125 -14.55 12.97 -11.19
N GLN A 126 -15.87 12.81 -11.24
CA GLN A 126 -16.71 12.57 -10.07
C GLN A 126 -16.33 11.28 -9.32
N LYS A 127 -15.92 10.24 -10.05
CA LYS A 127 -15.49 8.95 -9.47
C LYS A 127 -14.05 8.96 -8.91
N VAL A 128 -13.17 9.91 -9.28
CA VAL A 128 -11.78 9.99 -8.79
C VAL A 128 -11.67 9.94 -7.26
N SER A 129 -12.48 10.71 -6.52
CA SER A 129 -12.39 10.70 -5.05
C SER A 129 -12.84 9.36 -4.44
N THR A 130 -13.70 8.62 -5.13
CA THR A 130 -14.15 7.27 -4.76
C THR A 130 -13.08 6.21 -5.06
N LEU A 131 -12.28 6.42 -6.12
CA LEU A 131 -11.16 5.57 -6.52
C LEU A 131 -9.90 5.78 -5.67
N SER A 132 -9.57 7.03 -5.31
CA SER A 132 -8.51 7.37 -4.36
C SER A 132 -8.71 6.70 -2.99
N GLY A 133 -9.97 6.54 -2.57
CA GLY A 133 -10.32 5.78 -1.35
C GLY A 133 -9.89 4.30 -1.38
N LEU A 134 -9.65 3.71 -2.55
CA LEU A 134 -9.17 2.34 -2.73
C LEU A 134 -7.63 2.23 -2.71
N LYS A 135 -6.92 3.35 -2.51
CA LYS A 135 -5.45 3.48 -2.58
C LYS A 135 -4.82 3.06 -3.92
N LEU A 136 -5.58 3.19 -5.01
CA LEU A 136 -5.04 3.11 -6.37
C LEU A 136 -3.98 4.20 -6.57
N LYS A 137 -2.85 3.85 -7.20
CA LYS A 137 -1.78 4.81 -7.55
C LYS A 137 -1.99 5.45 -8.91
N GLY A 138 -2.62 4.75 -9.86
CA GLY A 138 -2.93 5.32 -11.16
C GLY A 138 -4.14 4.71 -11.84
N LEU A 139 -4.67 5.45 -12.82
CA LEU A 139 -5.74 5.03 -13.72
C LEU A 139 -5.16 4.97 -15.14
N VAL A 140 -5.33 3.83 -15.81
CA VAL A 140 -5.06 3.71 -17.26
C VAL A 140 -6.39 3.89 -17.97
N ILE A 141 -6.64 5.07 -18.51
CA ILE A 141 -7.88 5.38 -19.22
C ILE A 141 -7.76 4.85 -20.64
N GLY A 142 -8.78 4.11 -21.11
CA GLY A 142 -8.89 3.66 -22.50
C GLY A 142 -8.87 4.82 -23.51
N PRO A 143 -8.76 4.54 -24.80
CA PRO A 143 -8.47 5.55 -25.81
C PRO A 143 -9.64 6.54 -25.97
N ILE A 144 -9.38 7.80 -25.63
CA ILE A 144 -10.34 8.92 -25.75
C ILE A 144 -10.04 9.86 -26.92
N HIS A 145 -8.98 9.59 -27.69
CA HIS A 145 -8.53 10.47 -28.77
C HIS A 145 -9.41 10.33 -30.02
N ALA A 146 -9.37 11.31 -30.92
CA ALA A 146 -10.21 11.31 -32.12
C ALA A 146 -9.70 10.28 -33.17
N ALA A 147 -10.23 9.05 -33.12
CA ALA A 147 -10.01 8.04 -34.15
C ALA A 147 -11.32 7.68 -34.89
N PRO A 148 -11.42 7.93 -36.21
CA PRO A 148 -12.40 7.29 -37.07
C PRO A 148 -12.03 5.81 -37.30
N ALA A 149 -13.02 4.95 -37.52
CA ALA A 149 -12.79 3.51 -37.67
C ALA A 149 -12.05 3.20 -38.99
N ASP A 150 -10.94 2.46 -38.90
CA ASP A 150 -10.11 2.00 -40.03
C ASP A 150 -9.51 3.12 -40.92
N ASP A 151 -9.49 4.36 -40.45
CA ASP A 151 -8.88 5.52 -41.14
C ASP A 151 -7.62 6.04 -40.41
N PRO A 152 -6.41 5.71 -40.89
CA PRO A 152 -5.16 6.18 -40.29
C PRO A 152 -4.78 7.61 -40.68
N MET A 153 -5.44 8.21 -41.69
CA MET A 153 -5.15 9.59 -42.14
C MET A 153 -5.84 10.61 -41.24
N ASN A 154 -7.14 10.42 -40.98
CA ASN A 154 -7.96 11.28 -40.14
C ASN A 154 -7.88 10.93 -38.63
N LEU A 155 -6.86 10.18 -38.22
CA LEU A 155 -6.54 9.85 -36.84
C LEU A 155 -5.81 11.01 -36.15
N GLU A 156 -6.37 11.53 -35.05
CA GLU A 156 -5.85 12.67 -34.30
C GLU A 156 -5.71 12.34 -32.80
N PHE A 157 -4.45 12.22 -32.35
CA PHE A 157 -4.10 11.88 -30.96
C PHE A 157 -4.12 13.08 -29.99
N GLU A 158 -4.21 14.30 -30.51
CA GLU A 158 -4.15 15.56 -29.76
C GLU A 158 -5.55 16.13 -29.48
N GLU A 159 -6.54 15.73 -30.28
CA GLU A 159 -7.96 16.00 -30.03
C GLU A 159 -8.60 14.86 -29.24
N ILE A 160 -9.57 15.21 -28.41
CA ILE A 160 -10.40 14.26 -27.65
C ILE A 160 -11.71 14.07 -28.41
N SER A 161 -12.08 12.82 -28.66
CA SER A 161 -13.33 12.48 -29.33
C SER A 161 -14.52 13.13 -28.59
N PRO A 162 -15.39 13.91 -29.27
CA PRO A 162 -16.49 14.66 -28.64
C PRO A 162 -17.48 13.80 -27.84
N GLU A 163 -17.47 12.47 -28.04
CA GLU A 163 -18.26 11.51 -27.26
C GLU A 163 -17.84 11.43 -25.77
N PHE A 164 -16.57 11.72 -25.47
CA PHE A 164 -16.01 11.64 -24.11
C PHE A 164 -15.85 13.00 -23.44
N GLY A 165 -15.91 14.09 -24.22
CA GLY A 165 -15.77 15.46 -23.74
C GLY A 165 -14.74 16.27 -24.54
N ASN A 166 -13.98 17.12 -23.87
CA ASN A 166 -12.96 17.99 -24.48
C ASN A 166 -11.68 18.11 -23.63
N LEU A 167 -10.65 18.73 -24.20
CA LEU A 167 -9.33 18.91 -23.58
C LEU A 167 -9.39 19.67 -22.23
N GLU A 168 -10.36 20.55 -22.00
CA GLU A 168 -10.52 21.18 -20.70
C GLU A 168 -11.08 20.24 -19.63
N GLN A 169 -12.05 19.38 -19.98
CA GLN A 169 -12.57 18.36 -19.07
C GLN A 169 -11.45 17.39 -18.68
N PHE A 170 -10.59 17.02 -19.64
CA PHE A 170 -9.40 16.22 -19.36
C PHE A 170 -8.39 16.95 -18.46
N LYS A 171 -8.11 18.24 -18.70
CA LYS A 171 -7.27 19.07 -17.81
C LYS A 171 -7.82 19.14 -16.38
N ARG A 172 -9.15 19.24 -16.21
CA ARG A 172 -9.82 19.22 -14.89
C ARG A 172 -9.69 17.85 -14.22
N LEU A 173 -9.95 16.76 -14.97
CA LEU A 173 -9.73 15.39 -14.50
C LEU A 173 -8.30 15.14 -14.01
N LEU A 174 -7.28 15.53 -14.78
CA LEU A 174 -5.86 15.43 -14.38
C LEU A 174 -5.58 16.17 -13.07
N GLN A 175 -6.03 17.43 -12.95
CA GLN A 175 -5.84 18.20 -11.72
C GLN A 175 -6.56 17.56 -10.53
N THR A 176 -7.77 17.05 -10.72
CA THR A 176 -8.56 16.38 -9.67
C THR A 176 -7.92 15.04 -9.25
N ALA A 177 -7.31 14.30 -10.17
CA ALA A 177 -6.56 13.07 -9.90
C ALA A 177 -5.23 13.33 -9.17
N HIS A 178 -4.41 14.26 -9.66
CA HIS A 178 -3.12 14.60 -9.06
C HIS A 178 -3.27 15.18 -7.64
N ARG A 179 -4.32 15.99 -7.39
CA ARG A 179 -4.69 16.46 -6.03
C ARG A 179 -5.08 15.33 -5.05
N LYS A 180 -5.29 14.11 -5.55
CA LYS A 180 -5.62 12.90 -4.77
C LYS A 180 -4.49 11.87 -4.74
N GLY A 181 -3.31 12.20 -5.29
CA GLY A 181 -2.17 11.28 -5.39
C GLY A 181 -2.40 10.14 -6.38
N VAL A 182 -3.28 10.33 -7.36
CA VAL A 182 -3.61 9.35 -8.41
C VAL A 182 -3.10 9.88 -9.74
N PHE A 183 -2.20 9.14 -10.37
CA PHE A 183 -1.67 9.44 -11.71
C PHE A 183 -2.64 8.96 -12.81
N VAL A 184 -2.51 9.52 -14.01
CA VAL A 184 -3.35 9.17 -15.16
C VAL A 184 -2.47 8.81 -16.35
N VAL A 185 -2.66 7.59 -16.86
CA VAL A 185 -2.07 7.09 -18.10
C VAL A 185 -3.17 7.07 -19.16
N LEU A 186 -2.85 7.46 -20.38
CA LEU A 186 -3.78 7.40 -21.51
C LEU A 186 -3.37 6.29 -22.47
N ASP A 187 -4.32 5.44 -22.83
CA ASP A 187 -4.21 4.46 -23.90
C ASP A 187 -4.21 5.17 -25.27
N LEU A 188 -3.22 4.83 -26.09
CA LEU A 188 -3.01 5.40 -27.42
C LEU A 188 -3.24 4.37 -28.54
N THR A 189 -4.03 3.31 -28.28
CA THR A 189 -4.44 2.32 -29.28
C THR A 189 -5.11 3.00 -30.48
N PRO A 190 -4.46 3.03 -31.65
CA PRO A 190 -4.79 4.03 -32.69
C PRO A 190 -6.03 3.69 -33.53
N ASN A 191 -6.44 2.42 -33.59
CA ASN A 191 -7.63 1.97 -34.32
C ASN A 191 -8.64 1.29 -33.39
N TYR A 192 -8.89 1.88 -32.23
CA TYR A 192 -9.74 1.28 -31.17
C TYR A 192 -11.23 1.07 -31.53
N ARG A 193 -11.64 1.55 -32.71
CA ARG A 193 -12.99 1.42 -33.29
C ARG A 193 -13.02 0.59 -34.58
N GLY A 194 -11.86 0.21 -35.13
CA GLY A 194 -11.76 -0.37 -36.46
C GLY A 194 -11.89 -1.89 -36.50
N SER A 195 -12.42 -2.37 -37.63
CA SER A 195 -12.57 -3.79 -37.95
C SER A 195 -11.25 -4.47 -38.36
N SER A 196 -10.26 -3.71 -38.83
CA SER A 196 -8.94 -4.23 -39.21
C SER A 196 -7.98 -4.50 -38.04
N GLY A 197 -8.45 -4.30 -36.80
CA GLY A 197 -7.69 -4.53 -35.57
C GLY A 197 -6.96 -3.27 -35.05
N PRO A 198 -6.46 -3.32 -33.80
CA PRO A 198 -6.08 -2.13 -33.01
C PRO A 198 -4.97 -1.26 -33.60
N TRP A 199 -4.15 -1.81 -34.51
CA TRP A 199 -2.99 -1.14 -35.13
C TRP A 199 -3.18 -0.83 -36.62
N PHE A 200 -4.41 -0.97 -37.14
CA PHE A 200 -4.72 -1.00 -38.58
C PHE A 200 -4.03 -2.14 -39.36
N SER A 201 -4.23 -2.18 -40.67
CA SER A 201 -3.46 -3.03 -41.58
C SER A 201 -1.97 -2.62 -41.66
N SER A 202 -1.12 -3.61 -41.91
CA SER A 202 0.35 -3.49 -41.90
C SER A 202 0.93 -2.37 -42.78
N ALA A 203 0.24 -1.95 -43.84
CA ALA A 203 0.65 -0.86 -44.72
C ALA A 203 0.71 0.52 -44.03
N SER A 204 0.00 0.70 -42.91
CA SER A 204 -0.11 1.99 -42.21
C SER A 204 0.59 2.05 -40.85
N VAL A 205 0.92 0.90 -40.26
CA VAL A 205 1.56 0.77 -38.93
C VAL A 205 2.81 1.66 -38.80
N THR A 206 3.69 1.68 -39.80
CA THR A 206 4.94 2.47 -39.76
C THR A 206 4.68 3.96 -39.62
N ASN A 207 3.73 4.52 -40.39
CA ASN A 207 3.41 5.94 -40.33
C ASN A 207 2.76 6.32 -38.99
N VAL A 208 1.86 5.47 -38.48
CA VAL A 208 1.23 5.67 -37.17
C VAL A 208 2.27 5.59 -36.05
N ALA A 209 3.24 4.67 -36.14
CA ALA A 209 4.35 4.54 -35.20
C ALA A 209 5.31 5.75 -35.25
N GLU A 210 5.60 6.32 -36.42
CA GLU A 210 6.36 7.57 -36.54
C GLU A 210 5.63 8.76 -35.90
N ARG A 211 4.31 8.89 -36.16
CA ARG A 211 3.45 9.90 -35.51
C ARG A 211 3.39 9.74 -33.99
N LEU A 212 3.58 8.52 -33.45
CA LEU A 212 3.72 8.28 -32.01
C LEU A 212 5.13 8.63 -31.49
N LYS A 213 6.20 8.23 -32.19
CA LYS A 213 7.60 8.51 -31.80
C LYS A 213 7.91 9.99 -31.69
N VAL A 214 7.47 10.80 -32.66
CA VAL A 214 7.69 12.27 -32.65
C VAL A 214 7.07 12.94 -31.40
N ARG A 215 6.03 12.34 -30.80
CA ARG A 215 5.39 12.84 -29.58
C ARG A 215 6.09 12.42 -28.29
N GLN A 216 6.90 11.36 -28.31
CA GLN A 216 7.76 11.02 -27.18
C GLN A 216 8.86 12.08 -26.97
N ASP A 217 9.40 12.67 -28.05
CA ASP A 217 10.53 13.61 -28.02
C ASP A 217 10.18 15.07 -27.62
N GLY A 218 9.01 15.29 -27.02
CA GLY A 218 8.72 16.46 -26.17
C GLY A 218 8.47 17.82 -26.85
N GLN A 219 8.62 17.97 -28.17
CA GLN A 219 8.65 19.28 -28.85
C GLN A 219 7.28 19.91 -29.20
N ASN A 220 6.15 19.42 -28.65
CA ASN A 220 4.81 19.93 -28.97
C ASN A 220 4.05 20.39 -27.70
N PRO A 221 3.70 21.69 -27.57
CA PRO A 221 3.18 22.28 -26.32
C PRO A 221 1.80 21.77 -25.88
N VAL A 222 1.02 21.11 -26.76
CA VAL A 222 -0.22 20.43 -26.34
C VAL A 222 0.08 19.30 -25.35
N PHE A 223 1.21 18.60 -25.53
CA PHE A 223 1.66 17.52 -24.65
C PHE A 223 2.38 17.98 -23.38
N ASP A 224 2.67 19.28 -23.23
CA ASP A 224 3.22 19.84 -21.98
C ASP A 224 2.19 19.74 -20.83
N VAL A 225 0.89 19.76 -21.19
CA VAL A 225 -0.25 19.45 -20.31
C VAL A 225 -0.19 18.03 -19.73
N PHE A 226 0.43 17.10 -20.46
CA PHE A 226 0.60 15.69 -20.09
C PHE A 226 1.97 15.43 -19.43
N SER A 227 2.77 16.47 -19.17
CA SER A 227 4.19 16.38 -18.81
C SER A 227 4.41 16.28 -17.29
N ILE A 228 3.89 15.23 -16.65
CA ILE A 228 4.25 14.85 -15.27
C ILE A 228 4.44 13.32 -15.21
N ILE A 229 5.70 12.88 -15.27
CA ILE A 229 6.20 11.49 -15.13
C ILE A 229 5.48 10.47 -16.04
N ARG A 230 6.03 10.29 -17.24
CA ARG A 230 5.54 9.34 -18.26
C ARG A 230 5.83 7.90 -17.86
N VAL A 231 4.96 6.97 -18.28
CA VAL A 231 5.16 5.52 -18.23
C VAL A 231 4.68 4.92 -19.55
N LEU A 232 5.45 4.01 -20.15
CA LEU A 232 5.08 3.25 -21.33
C LEU A 232 4.69 1.83 -20.92
N ILE A 233 3.38 1.56 -20.98
CA ILE A 233 2.79 0.24 -20.71
C ILE A 233 2.57 -0.49 -22.03
N GLY A 234 3.35 -1.54 -22.28
CA GLY A 234 3.09 -2.50 -23.35
C GLY A 234 1.99 -3.50 -22.98
N VAL A 235 1.32 -4.06 -23.98
CA VAL A 235 0.33 -5.15 -23.82
C VAL A 235 0.63 -6.23 -24.85
N THR A 236 0.58 -7.51 -24.45
CA THR A 236 0.74 -8.65 -25.34
C THR A 236 -0.18 -9.81 -24.96
N GLU A 237 -0.73 -10.51 -25.95
CA GLU A 237 -1.52 -11.74 -25.75
C GLU A 237 -0.63 -12.96 -25.42
N ALA A 238 0.70 -12.79 -25.39
CA ALA A 238 1.64 -13.88 -25.09
C ALA A 238 1.48 -14.41 -23.66
N SER A 239 1.36 -15.74 -23.52
CA SER A 239 1.28 -16.46 -22.25
C SER A 239 2.60 -17.15 -21.84
N SER A 240 3.53 -17.37 -22.78
CA SER A 240 4.87 -17.92 -22.51
C SER A 240 5.77 -16.88 -21.83
N ALA A 241 6.44 -17.29 -20.75
CA ALA A 241 7.36 -16.43 -20.00
C ALA A 241 8.58 -16.02 -20.83
N GLU A 242 9.05 -16.92 -21.70
CA GLU A 242 10.16 -16.73 -22.62
C GLU A 242 9.81 -15.63 -23.63
N THR A 243 8.64 -15.77 -24.28
CA THR A 243 8.13 -14.79 -25.25
C THR A 243 7.95 -13.40 -24.61
N VAL A 244 7.43 -13.35 -23.38
CA VAL A 244 7.24 -12.09 -22.64
C VAL A 244 8.57 -11.48 -22.19
N SER A 245 9.56 -12.31 -21.83
CA SER A 245 10.93 -11.88 -21.52
C SER A 245 11.64 -11.28 -22.73
N ASP A 246 11.46 -11.87 -23.91
CA ASP A 246 12.03 -11.39 -25.17
C ASP A 246 11.38 -10.07 -25.60
N VAL A 247 10.05 -9.92 -25.44
CA VAL A 247 9.35 -8.65 -25.68
C VAL A 247 9.81 -7.57 -24.69
N LEU A 248 9.92 -7.87 -23.40
CA LEU A 248 10.32 -6.90 -22.37
C LEU A 248 11.77 -6.41 -22.55
N SER A 249 12.68 -7.28 -22.98
CA SER A 249 14.08 -6.92 -23.25
C SER A 249 14.28 -6.18 -24.59
N SER A 250 13.48 -6.45 -25.61
CA SER A 250 13.64 -5.86 -26.95
C SER A 250 12.87 -4.55 -27.18
N THR A 251 11.71 -4.35 -26.52
CA THR A 251 10.84 -3.19 -26.80
C THR A 251 11.16 -1.93 -26.01
N GLY A 252 11.88 -2.05 -24.89
CA GLY A 252 12.23 -0.91 -24.03
C GLY A 252 11.08 -0.30 -23.22
N VAL A 253 9.94 -1.00 -23.09
CA VAL A 253 8.82 -0.55 -22.25
C VAL A 253 9.18 -0.49 -20.76
N ASP A 254 8.43 0.32 -20.01
CA ASP A 254 8.57 0.46 -18.56
C ASP A 254 7.83 -0.67 -17.84
N LEU A 255 6.64 -1.02 -18.34
CA LEU A 255 5.80 -2.12 -17.87
C LEU A 255 5.26 -2.93 -19.06
N LEU A 256 5.04 -4.23 -18.86
CA LEU A 256 4.45 -5.11 -19.87
C LEU A 256 3.32 -5.96 -19.26
N LEU A 257 2.09 -5.76 -19.73
CA LEU A 257 0.93 -6.60 -19.43
C LEU A 257 0.91 -7.81 -20.38
N SER A 258 0.65 -9.00 -19.84
CA SER A 258 0.72 -10.25 -20.59
C SER A 258 -0.32 -11.28 -20.15
N GLY A 259 -0.60 -12.25 -21.02
CA GLY A 259 -1.52 -13.37 -20.75
C GLY A 259 -0.96 -14.45 -19.80
N VAL A 260 0.23 -14.25 -19.23
CA VAL A 260 0.97 -15.23 -18.42
C VAL A 260 0.18 -15.74 -17.22
N LEU A 261 -0.58 -14.87 -16.54
CA LEU A 261 -1.40 -15.30 -15.41
C LEU A 261 -2.71 -15.98 -15.83
N SER A 262 -3.12 -15.85 -17.09
CA SER A 262 -4.33 -16.50 -17.63
C SER A 262 -4.12 -18.00 -17.91
N ALA A 263 -2.91 -18.54 -17.72
CA ALA A 263 -2.65 -19.98 -17.72
C ALA A 263 -3.61 -20.74 -16.78
N SER A 264 -4.10 -21.89 -17.24
CA SER A 264 -5.06 -22.72 -16.51
C SER A 264 -4.40 -23.56 -15.42
N ASP A 265 -3.23 -24.15 -15.72
CA ASP A 265 -2.41 -24.86 -14.74
C ASP A 265 -1.71 -23.86 -13.81
N GLN A 266 -1.90 -24.03 -12.50
CA GLN A 266 -1.23 -23.21 -11.50
C GLN A 266 0.27 -23.50 -11.43
N THR A 267 0.69 -24.70 -11.85
CA THR A 267 2.10 -25.11 -11.96
C THR A 267 2.84 -24.25 -13.00
N GLU A 268 2.24 -24.10 -14.18
CA GLU A 268 2.73 -23.26 -15.28
C GLU A 268 2.75 -21.79 -14.87
N ARG A 269 1.64 -21.29 -14.29
CA ARG A 269 1.53 -19.92 -13.78
C ARG A 269 2.67 -19.59 -12.79
N ALA A 270 2.94 -20.47 -11.84
CA ALA A 270 3.99 -20.28 -10.84
C ALA A 270 5.40 -20.35 -11.44
N HIS A 271 5.64 -21.26 -12.40
CA HIS A 271 6.88 -21.34 -13.16
C HIS A 271 7.14 -20.04 -13.95
N SER A 272 6.14 -19.55 -14.67
CA SER A 272 6.26 -18.34 -15.49
C SER A 272 6.48 -17.07 -14.67
N VAL A 273 5.85 -16.96 -13.49
CA VAL A 273 6.17 -15.91 -12.50
C VAL A 273 7.63 -16.00 -12.05
N GLN A 274 8.11 -17.20 -11.73
CA GLN A 274 9.48 -17.43 -11.25
C GLN A 274 10.53 -17.10 -12.33
N VAL A 275 10.27 -17.42 -13.60
CA VAL A 275 11.16 -17.12 -14.75
C VAL A 275 11.20 -15.62 -15.05
N LEU A 276 10.05 -14.94 -15.07
CA LEU A 276 10.01 -13.49 -15.29
C LEU A 276 10.70 -12.73 -14.14
N TYR A 277 10.54 -13.19 -12.90
CA TYR A 277 11.20 -12.63 -11.71
C TYR A 277 12.71 -12.92 -11.66
N SER A 278 13.20 -14.06 -12.18
CA SER A 278 14.65 -14.32 -12.25
C SER A 278 15.34 -13.52 -13.35
N ASN A 279 14.62 -13.19 -14.43
CA ASN A 279 15.21 -12.60 -15.63
C ASN A 279 15.12 -11.06 -15.65
N HIS A 280 14.15 -10.47 -14.94
CA HIS A 280 13.88 -9.03 -14.97
C HIS A 280 13.68 -8.43 -13.57
N SER A 281 14.01 -7.15 -13.41
CA SER A 281 13.68 -6.42 -12.18
C SER A 281 12.16 -6.36 -11.97
N GLN A 282 11.70 -6.67 -10.75
CA GLN A 282 10.29 -6.55 -10.38
C GLN A 282 9.70 -5.14 -10.63
N THR A 283 10.52 -4.09 -10.70
CA THR A 283 10.07 -2.73 -11.05
C THR A 283 9.53 -2.60 -12.47
N LYS A 284 9.87 -3.52 -13.37
CA LYS A 284 9.36 -3.61 -14.76
C LYS A 284 8.25 -4.63 -14.98
N LEU A 285 8.01 -5.52 -14.01
CA LEU A 285 6.98 -6.55 -14.12
C LEU A 285 5.62 -5.93 -13.79
N ALA A 286 4.62 -6.20 -14.64
CA ALA A 286 3.23 -5.85 -14.39
C ALA A 286 2.36 -7.10 -14.46
N TRP A 287 1.38 -7.17 -13.55
CA TRP A 287 0.52 -8.35 -13.38
C TRP A 287 -0.94 -7.96 -13.58
N SER A 288 -1.53 -8.46 -14.65
CA SER A 288 -2.98 -8.44 -14.92
C SER A 288 -3.52 -9.86 -14.96
N LEU A 289 -4.78 -10.02 -14.57
CA LEU A 289 -5.53 -11.25 -14.78
C LEU A 289 -6.91 -10.86 -15.32
N GLU A 290 -7.24 -11.34 -16.51
CA GLU A 290 -8.59 -11.20 -17.05
C GLU A 290 -9.45 -12.32 -16.44
N ALA A 291 -10.54 -11.97 -15.78
CA ALA A 291 -11.44 -12.97 -15.22
C ALA A 291 -12.36 -13.51 -16.32
N PRO A 292 -12.53 -14.85 -16.45
CA PRO A 292 -13.65 -15.40 -17.19
C PRO A 292 -14.96 -14.86 -16.60
N ARG A 293 -15.91 -14.43 -17.45
CA ARG A 293 -17.12 -13.69 -17.02
C ARG A 293 -18.06 -14.48 -16.09
N ASP A 294 -17.89 -15.81 -16.05
CA ASP A 294 -18.65 -16.74 -15.21
C ASP A 294 -17.86 -17.21 -13.96
N LEU A 295 -16.77 -16.52 -13.58
CA LEU A 295 -15.96 -16.87 -12.40
C LEU A 295 -16.81 -16.86 -11.11
N SER A 296 -16.68 -17.90 -10.28
CA SER A 296 -17.34 -17.93 -8.97
C SER A 296 -16.86 -16.80 -8.06
N ARG A 297 -17.78 -16.23 -7.28
CA ARG A 297 -17.53 -15.06 -6.41
C ARG A 297 -16.40 -15.29 -5.41
N ASP A 298 -16.15 -16.54 -5.04
CA ASP A 298 -15.13 -16.93 -4.06
C ASP A 298 -13.71 -16.68 -4.60
N LEU A 299 -13.48 -16.99 -5.89
CA LEU A 299 -12.18 -16.81 -6.55
C LEU A 299 -11.84 -15.35 -6.84
N PHE A 300 -12.82 -14.44 -6.85
CA PHE A 300 -12.59 -13.01 -7.04
C PHE A 300 -11.61 -12.45 -5.98
N LYS A 301 -11.82 -12.77 -4.70
CA LYS A 301 -10.92 -12.34 -3.61
C LYS A 301 -9.55 -13.05 -3.68
N VAL A 302 -9.50 -14.29 -4.15
CA VAL A 302 -8.26 -15.06 -4.35
C VAL A 302 -7.38 -14.33 -5.37
N ASN A 303 -7.97 -13.92 -6.49
CA ASN A 303 -7.27 -13.20 -7.56
C ASN A 303 -6.81 -11.80 -7.13
N GLN A 304 -7.62 -11.08 -6.35
CA GLN A 304 -7.20 -9.81 -5.73
C GLN A 304 -5.98 -10.00 -4.83
N LEU A 305 -5.99 -11.01 -3.95
CA LEU A 305 -4.88 -11.28 -3.05
C LEU A 305 -3.63 -11.72 -3.82
N LEU A 306 -3.78 -12.51 -4.89
CA LEU A 306 -2.68 -12.95 -5.75
C LEU A 306 -1.96 -11.74 -6.37
N LEU A 307 -2.67 -10.93 -7.17
CA LEU A 307 -2.08 -9.78 -7.85
C LEU A 307 -1.39 -8.84 -6.84
N MET A 308 -2.03 -8.58 -5.69
CA MET A 308 -1.48 -7.70 -4.67
C MET A 308 -0.27 -8.25 -3.90
N THR A 309 0.03 -9.56 -3.97
CA THR A 309 1.16 -10.18 -3.27
C THR A 309 2.29 -10.65 -4.20
N LEU A 310 2.07 -10.66 -5.52
CA LEU A 310 3.13 -10.86 -6.52
C LEU A 310 4.16 -9.71 -6.56
N PRO A 311 5.43 -9.99 -6.96
CA PRO A 311 6.51 -9.00 -7.07
C PRO A 311 6.37 -8.17 -8.35
N GLY A 312 6.26 -6.84 -8.24
CA GLY A 312 5.96 -5.95 -9.38
C GLY A 312 4.51 -5.45 -9.40
N THR A 313 4.17 -4.59 -10.36
CA THR A 313 2.99 -3.70 -10.35
C THR A 313 1.68 -4.44 -10.65
N PRO A 314 0.71 -4.49 -9.72
CA PRO A 314 -0.59 -5.09 -10.00
C PRO A 314 -1.50 -4.14 -10.78
N VAL A 315 -2.10 -4.64 -11.86
CA VAL A 315 -3.00 -3.88 -12.73
C VAL A 315 -4.35 -4.59 -12.82
N PHE A 316 -5.38 -3.90 -12.32
CA PHE A 316 -6.75 -4.39 -12.29
C PHE A 316 -7.54 -3.84 -13.46
N ILE A 317 -8.38 -4.67 -14.09
CA ILE A 317 -9.28 -4.22 -15.16
C ILE A 317 -10.60 -3.75 -14.54
N GLY A 318 -11.14 -2.65 -15.08
CA GLY A 318 -12.42 -2.06 -14.71
C GLY A 318 -13.56 -3.00 -15.06
N GLY A 319 -14.16 -3.61 -14.03
CA GLY A 319 -15.04 -4.76 -14.11
C GLY A 319 -14.51 -5.80 -13.14
N ASP A 320 -13.62 -6.63 -13.66
CA ASP A 320 -13.15 -7.89 -13.10
C ASP A 320 -12.27 -7.78 -11.85
N GLY A 321 -11.79 -6.58 -11.49
CA GLY A 321 -10.77 -6.40 -10.46
C GLY A 321 -11.22 -5.84 -9.10
N ILE A 322 -12.34 -5.11 -9.01
CA ILE A 322 -12.71 -4.34 -7.80
C ILE A 322 -14.22 -4.47 -7.44
N GLY A 323 -14.86 -5.56 -7.84
CA GLY A 323 -16.26 -5.84 -7.54
C GLY A 323 -17.19 -4.85 -8.23
N LEU A 324 -16.85 -4.41 -9.45
CA LEU A 324 -17.76 -3.56 -10.21
C LEU A 324 -18.85 -4.45 -10.79
N LYS A 325 -20.07 -4.33 -10.27
CA LYS A 325 -21.20 -5.10 -10.81
C LYS A 325 -21.59 -4.54 -12.17
N GLU A 326 -21.57 -5.40 -13.18
CA GLU A 326 -22.19 -5.14 -14.47
C GLU A 326 -23.71 -5.15 -14.32
N GLU A 327 -24.38 -4.04 -14.65
CA GLU A 327 -25.79 -4.08 -14.98
C GLU A 327 -25.95 -4.37 -16.48
N LYS A 328 -26.58 -5.51 -16.81
CA LYS A 328 -26.89 -5.93 -18.18
C LYS A 328 -28.06 -5.14 -18.76
N GLU A 329 -27.84 -3.87 -19.09
CA GLU A 329 -28.73 -3.12 -19.97
C GLU A 329 -28.36 -3.39 -21.44
N VAL A 330 -28.92 -4.45 -22.01
CA VAL A 330 -28.55 -4.94 -23.34
C VAL A 330 -29.16 -4.06 -24.44
N GLN A 331 -28.34 -3.20 -25.02
CA GLN A 331 -28.53 -2.68 -26.38
C GLN A 331 -27.57 -3.41 -27.33
N VAL A 332 -28.06 -3.71 -28.54
CA VAL A 332 -27.43 -4.67 -29.47
C VAL A 332 -26.91 -3.96 -30.73
N LEU A 333 -25.87 -4.55 -31.34
CA LEU A 333 -25.11 -4.07 -32.52
C LEU A 333 -24.21 -2.85 -32.21
N VAL A 334 -22.98 -2.73 -32.74
CA VAL A 334 -22.29 -3.52 -33.80
C VAL A 334 -20.91 -3.97 -33.30
N PHE A 335 -20.45 -5.16 -33.73
CA PHE A 335 -19.11 -5.79 -33.55
C PHE A 335 -18.25 -5.45 -32.31
N ALA A 336 -17.98 -6.50 -31.52
CA ALA A 336 -16.74 -6.69 -30.77
C ALA A 336 -16.37 -5.71 -29.63
N HIS A 337 -17.35 -5.16 -28.88
CA HIS A 337 -17.32 -5.17 -27.41
C HIS A 337 -18.74 -4.98 -26.84
N ALA A 338 -19.04 -5.56 -25.67
CA ALA A 338 -20.31 -5.36 -24.99
C ALA A 338 -20.27 -4.07 -24.16
N VAL A 339 -21.28 -3.21 -24.27
CA VAL A 339 -21.41 -1.99 -23.46
C VAL A 339 -22.10 -2.33 -22.14
N CYS A 340 -21.36 -2.94 -21.20
CA CYS A 340 -21.85 -3.19 -19.85
C CYS A 340 -21.76 -1.92 -18.98
N SER A 341 -22.78 -1.66 -18.17
CA SER A 341 -22.77 -0.54 -17.22
C SER A 341 -22.00 -0.93 -15.96
N LEU A 342 -20.82 -0.33 -15.74
CA LEU A 342 -19.92 -0.61 -14.62
C LEU A 342 -20.22 0.31 -13.43
N ARG A 343 -21.12 -0.15 -12.57
CA ARG A 343 -21.42 0.55 -11.31
C ARG A 343 -20.42 0.21 -10.21
N LEU A 344 -20.07 1.22 -9.40
CA LEU A 344 -19.27 1.09 -8.17
C LEU A 344 -20.11 0.50 -7.02
N GLN A 345 -20.86 -0.56 -7.32
CA GLN A 345 -21.82 -1.26 -6.44
C GLN A 345 -21.34 -2.67 -6.03
N GLY A 346 -20.04 -2.81 -5.80
CA GLY A 346 -19.49 -4.03 -5.18
C GLY A 346 -20.09 -4.30 -3.82
N GLU A 347 -20.18 -5.57 -3.44
CA GLU A 347 -20.67 -5.91 -2.11
C GLU A 347 -19.66 -5.37 -1.09
N ARG A 348 -20.14 -4.72 -0.02
CA ARG A 348 -19.32 -3.85 0.84
C ARG A 348 -18.02 -4.53 1.30
N GLY A 349 -18.09 -5.85 1.57
CA GLY A 349 -16.97 -6.71 1.95
C GLY A 349 -15.87 -6.89 0.90
N GLU A 350 -16.21 -6.99 -0.39
CA GLU A 350 -15.24 -7.10 -1.50
C GLU A 350 -14.42 -5.83 -1.62
N ARG A 351 -15.11 -4.69 -1.60
CA ARG A 351 -14.49 -3.37 -1.69
C ARG A 351 -13.61 -3.06 -0.47
N SER A 352 -14.05 -3.42 0.73
CA SER A 352 -13.22 -3.26 1.94
C SER A 352 -12.03 -4.22 1.96
N PHE A 353 -12.18 -5.45 1.45
CA PHE A 353 -11.09 -6.42 1.31
C PHE A 353 -9.99 -5.86 0.40
N PHE A 354 -10.34 -5.41 -0.80
CA PHE A 354 -9.42 -4.72 -1.73
C PHE A 354 -8.73 -3.53 -1.09
N GLN A 355 -9.49 -2.59 -0.50
CA GLN A 355 -8.89 -1.42 0.16
C GLN A 355 -7.92 -1.85 1.27
N SER A 356 -8.26 -2.85 2.08
CA SER A 356 -7.42 -3.28 3.20
C SER A 356 -6.08 -3.89 2.74
N ILE A 357 -6.07 -4.60 1.60
CA ILE A 357 -4.86 -5.18 1.01
C ILE A 357 -4.06 -4.11 0.27
N SER A 358 -4.72 -3.16 -0.37
CA SER A 358 -4.09 -1.98 -0.99
C SER A 358 -3.40 -1.11 0.06
N GLU A 359 -4.03 -0.91 1.22
CA GLU A 359 -3.42 -0.26 2.38
C GLU A 359 -2.30 -1.07 3.04
N LEU A 360 -2.37 -2.40 3.02
CA LEU A 360 -1.30 -3.25 3.53
C LEU A 360 -0.07 -3.19 2.60
N ARG A 361 -0.26 -3.39 1.29
CA ARG A 361 0.82 -3.32 0.29
C ARG A 361 1.49 -1.94 0.32
N GLY A 362 0.72 -0.85 0.38
CA GLY A 362 1.26 0.51 0.45
C GLY A 362 2.02 0.87 1.73
N LYS A 363 2.08 -0.02 2.74
CA LYS A 363 2.82 0.16 4.00
C LYS A 363 3.99 -0.82 4.14
N GLU A 364 3.85 -2.04 3.61
CA GLU A 364 4.78 -3.15 3.86
C GLU A 364 5.87 -3.28 2.78
N ARG A 365 7.13 -2.97 3.16
CA ARG A 365 8.30 -3.07 2.27
C ARG A 365 8.45 -4.46 1.63
N SER A 366 8.16 -5.52 2.39
CA SER A 366 8.18 -6.90 1.90
C SER A 366 7.17 -7.17 0.78
N LEU A 367 6.03 -6.45 0.72
CA LEU A 367 5.04 -6.62 -0.35
C LEU A 367 5.33 -5.72 -1.57
N LEU A 368 5.89 -4.52 -1.34
CA LEU A 368 6.32 -3.60 -2.42
C LEU A 368 7.55 -4.12 -3.16
N PHE A 369 8.64 -4.36 -2.41
CA PHE A 369 9.99 -4.59 -2.95
C PHE A 369 10.61 -5.92 -2.51
N GLY A 370 9.98 -6.63 -1.57
CA GLY A 370 10.51 -7.88 -1.02
C GLY A 370 10.75 -8.95 -2.08
N ASP A 371 11.83 -9.70 -1.91
CA ASP A 371 12.19 -10.78 -2.82
C ASP A 371 11.12 -11.88 -2.79
N PHE A 372 10.96 -12.58 -3.91
CA PHE A 372 10.00 -13.68 -4.08
C PHE A 372 10.70 -15.04 -3.97
N SER A 373 10.10 -15.98 -3.23
CA SER A 373 10.56 -17.36 -3.14
C SER A 373 9.40 -18.34 -3.08
N LEU A 374 9.34 -19.27 -4.04
CA LEU A 374 8.32 -20.31 -4.14
C LEU A 374 8.51 -21.37 -3.03
N LEU A 375 7.45 -21.68 -2.27
CA LEU A 375 7.49 -22.63 -1.15
C LEU A 375 6.72 -23.93 -1.41
N PHE A 376 5.63 -23.84 -2.18
CA PHE A 376 4.79 -24.97 -2.58
C PHE A 376 4.15 -24.67 -3.94
N ASN A 377 4.10 -25.68 -4.81
CA ASN A 377 3.49 -25.58 -6.14
C ASN A 377 2.77 -26.88 -6.48
N SER A 378 1.59 -26.78 -7.08
CA SER A 378 0.73 -27.87 -7.50
C SER A 378 -0.29 -27.33 -8.52
N SER A 379 -0.90 -28.20 -9.33
CA SER A 379 -1.78 -27.79 -10.43
C SER A 379 -3.03 -27.01 -10.01
N SER A 380 -3.38 -27.04 -8.73
CA SER A 380 -4.53 -26.35 -8.13
C SER A 380 -4.20 -25.49 -6.90
N SER A 381 -2.93 -25.37 -6.49
CA SER A 381 -2.55 -24.70 -5.23
C SER A 381 -1.12 -24.17 -5.24
N LEU A 382 -0.92 -23.00 -4.65
CA LEU A 382 0.33 -22.24 -4.68
C LEU A 382 0.63 -21.64 -3.31
N ALA A 383 1.89 -21.66 -2.87
CA ALA A 383 2.34 -20.80 -1.78
C ALA A 383 3.77 -20.28 -1.97
N TYR A 384 3.99 -19.03 -1.61
CA TYR A 384 5.28 -18.35 -1.74
C TYR A 384 5.53 -17.34 -0.61
N LEU A 385 6.80 -17.01 -0.40
CA LEU A 385 7.29 -16.03 0.55
C LEU A 385 7.59 -14.70 -0.17
N ARG A 386 7.27 -13.59 0.50
CA ARG A 386 7.73 -12.23 0.20
C ARG A 386 8.46 -11.67 1.43
N PHE A 387 9.71 -11.25 1.27
CA PHE A 387 10.56 -10.80 2.39
C PHE A 387 11.51 -9.67 1.98
N TRP A 388 11.73 -8.67 2.84
CA TRP A 388 12.67 -7.58 2.58
C TRP A 388 13.55 -7.30 3.80
N ASP A 389 14.84 -7.67 3.73
CA ASP A 389 15.82 -7.37 4.77
C ASP A 389 15.29 -7.78 6.17
N GLN A 390 15.54 -6.99 7.22
CA GLN A 390 15.02 -7.15 8.59
C GLN A 390 13.50 -6.89 8.76
N SER A 391 12.73 -6.72 7.67
CA SER A 391 11.28 -6.44 7.74
C SER A 391 10.45 -7.71 8.00
N THR A 392 9.22 -7.52 8.47
CA THR A 392 8.20 -8.58 8.59
C THR A 392 8.11 -9.40 7.30
N ARG A 393 8.16 -10.72 7.41
CA ARG A 393 8.06 -11.66 6.28
C ARG A 393 6.60 -12.06 6.07
N PHE A 394 6.17 -12.15 4.81
CA PHE A 394 4.80 -12.46 4.43
C PHE A 394 4.75 -13.73 3.59
N LEU A 395 3.87 -14.66 3.93
CA LEU A 395 3.62 -15.87 3.16
C LEU A 395 2.20 -15.80 2.59
N ALA A 396 2.09 -15.86 1.28
CA ALA A 396 0.82 -15.90 0.56
C ALA A 396 0.55 -17.34 0.10
N ALA A 397 -0.66 -17.84 0.37
CA ALA A 397 -1.07 -19.21 0.11
C ALA A 397 -2.47 -19.24 -0.51
N PHE A 398 -2.66 -20.09 -1.52
CA PHE A 398 -3.82 -20.09 -2.41
C PHE A 398 -4.26 -21.52 -2.76
N ASN A 399 -5.56 -21.77 -2.75
CA ASN A 399 -6.18 -22.99 -3.24
C ASN A 399 -7.31 -22.66 -4.24
N TRP A 400 -7.17 -23.14 -5.48
CA TRP A 400 -8.19 -23.05 -6.55
C TRP A 400 -8.92 -24.39 -6.78
N ALA A 401 -8.62 -25.44 -6.02
CA ALA A 401 -9.34 -26.70 -6.09
C ALA A 401 -10.78 -26.57 -5.56
N ALA A 402 -11.62 -27.55 -5.94
CA ALA A 402 -12.95 -27.75 -5.38
C ALA A 402 -12.94 -28.50 -4.02
N GLU A 403 -11.76 -28.84 -3.50
CA GLU A 403 -11.55 -29.61 -2.27
C GLU A 403 -10.57 -28.89 -1.31
N GLU A 404 -10.52 -29.32 -0.05
CA GLU A 404 -9.57 -28.81 0.95
C GLU A 404 -8.15 -29.37 0.70
N VAL A 405 -7.12 -28.51 0.74
CA VAL A 405 -5.72 -28.88 0.51
C VAL A 405 -4.86 -28.55 1.72
N GLU A 406 -4.04 -29.51 2.19
CA GLU A 406 -2.98 -29.29 3.18
C GLU A 406 -1.65 -29.00 2.47
N LEU A 407 -1.11 -27.79 2.65
CA LEU A 407 0.06 -27.29 1.94
C LEU A 407 1.36 -27.73 2.63
N GLN A 408 2.12 -28.60 1.96
CA GLN A 408 3.41 -29.08 2.44
C GLN A 408 4.52 -28.06 2.11
N LEU A 409 4.53 -26.94 2.85
CA LEU A 409 5.45 -25.83 2.63
C LEU A 409 6.93 -26.27 2.76
N SER A 410 7.68 -26.16 1.68
CA SER A 410 9.13 -26.35 1.66
C SER A 410 9.84 -25.01 1.84
N GLY A 411 10.74 -24.90 2.82
CA GLY A 411 11.47 -23.67 3.08
C GLY A 411 12.29 -23.72 4.37
N ALA A 412 13.56 -23.32 4.29
CA ALA A 412 14.40 -23.10 5.47
C ALA A 412 14.01 -21.80 6.18
N GLY A 413 14.06 -21.76 7.51
CA GLY A 413 13.74 -20.56 8.28
C GLY A 413 12.24 -20.18 8.29
N LEU A 414 11.34 -21.14 8.02
CA LEU A 414 9.91 -20.97 8.30
C LEU A 414 9.62 -21.30 9.78
N PRO A 415 8.97 -20.41 10.55
CA PRO A 415 8.61 -20.69 11.94
C PRO A 415 7.49 -21.73 12.03
N HIS A 416 7.29 -22.31 13.22
CA HIS A 416 6.19 -23.25 13.46
C HIS A 416 4.81 -22.60 13.34
N HIS A 417 4.70 -21.30 13.66
CA HIS A 417 3.45 -20.55 13.69
C HIS A 417 3.62 -19.16 13.05
N ALA A 418 2.55 -18.66 12.44
CA ALA A 418 2.47 -17.31 11.87
C ALA A 418 1.08 -16.70 12.16
N ALA A 419 0.98 -15.37 12.15
CA ALA A 419 -0.29 -14.66 12.35
C ALA A 419 -1.01 -14.45 11.01
N VAL A 420 -2.31 -14.74 10.93
CA VAL A 420 -3.14 -14.48 9.74
C VAL A 420 -3.35 -12.98 9.60
N VAL A 421 -2.93 -12.40 8.47
CA VAL A 421 -3.18 -10.98 8.16
C VAL A 421 -4.50 -10.82 7.43
N ARG A 422 -4.73 -11.62 6.38
CA ARG A 422 -5.96 -11.60 5.58
C ARG A 422 -6.31 -13.02 5.15
N SER A 423 -7.60 -13.35 5.09
CA SER A 423 -8.09 -14.53 4.38
C SER A 423 -9.34 -14.19 3.58
N THR A 424 -9.57 -14.90 2.47
CA THR A 424 -10.81 -14.78 1.70
C THR A 424 -12.03 -15.30 2.47
N ASN A 425 -11.80 -16.23 3.41
CA ASN A 425 -12.78 -16.79 4.35
C ASN A 425 -12.32 -16.56 5.80
N THR A 426 -12.80 -15.47 6.40
CA THR A 426 -12.50 -15.06 7.79
C THR A 426 -13.13 -15.95 8.86
N SER A 427 -14.09 -16.81 8.50
CA SER A 427 -14.72 -17.76 9.44
C SER A 427 -13.85 -19.00 9.66
N ALA A 428 -13.13 -19.43 8.62
CA ALA A 428 -12.17 -20.54 8.70
C ALA A 428 -10.80 -20.09 9.19
N LEU A 429 -10.34 -18.90 8.76
CA LEU A 429 -9.06 -18.29 9.17
C LEU A 429 -9.29 -16.82 9.61
N PRO A 430 -9.60 -16.58 10.89
CA PRO A 430 -9.79 -15.23 11.43
C PRO A 430 -8.51 -14.40 11.37
N GLU A 431 -8.64 -13.09 11.18
CA GLU A 431 -7.50 -12.16 11.22
C GLU A 431 -6.86 -12.13 12.62
N GLU A 432 -5.54 -11.95 12.65
CA GLU A 432 -4.66 -12.03 13.83
C GLU A 432 -4.70 -13.37 14.61
N SER A 433 -5.35 -14.41 14.07
CA SER A 433 -5.23 -15.77 14.61
C SER A 433 -3.87 -16.40 14.27
N SER A 434 -3.39 -17.31 15.14
CA SER A 434 -2.12 -18.02 14.95
C SER A 434 -2.34 -19.36 14.26
N VAL A 435 -1.71 -19.57 13.10
CA VAL A 435 -1.80 -20.80 12.29
C VAL A 435 -0.48 -21.56 12.26
N ASN A 436 -0.55 -22.89 12.19
CA ASN A 436 0.63 -23.76 12.13
C ASN A 436 1.08 -23.96 10.68
N LEU A 437 2.27 -23.46 10.32
CA LEU A 437 2.75 -23.50 8.93
C LEU A 437 3.04 -24.92 8.43
N ARG A 438 3.32 -25.89 9.31
CA ARG A 438 3.59 -27.28 8.90
C ARG A 438 2.32 -28.08 8.56
N LYS A 439 1.14 -27.52 8.82
CA LYS A 439 -0.18 -28.11 8.55
C LYS A 439 -1.17 -27.04 8.08
N LEU A 440 -0.70 -26.12 7.24
CA LEU A 440 -1.54 -25.04 6.72
C LEU A 440 -2.58 -25.63 5.75
N ARG A 441 -3.86 -25.53 6.10
CA ARG A 441 -4.96 -26.00 5.27
C ARG A 441 -5.76 -24.84 4.69
N LEU A 442 -6.22 -25.00 3.45
CA LEU A 442 -7.09 -24.06 2.76
C LEU A 442 -8.28 -24.82 2.15
N GLY A 443 -9.49 -24.38 2.46
CA GLY A 443 -10.70 -24.87 1.81
C GLY A 443 -10.77 -24.50 0.31
N PRO A 444 -11.80 -24.97 -0.40
CA PRO A 444 -11.97 -24.67 -1.82
C PRO A 444 -12.13 -23.18 -2.08
N GLY A 445 -11.43 -22.66 -3.08
CA GLY A 445 -11.40 -21.23 -3.39
C GLY A 445 -10.89 -20.33 -2.26
N GLN A 446 -10.15 -20.88 -1.29
CA GLN A 446 -9.61 -20.11 -0.17
C GLN A 446 -8.18 -19.62 -0.45
N ALA A 447 -7.89 -18.40 -0.03
CA ALA A 447 -6.52 -17.91 0.09
C ALA A 447 -6.28 -17.23 1.44
N ALA A 448 -5.02 -17.20 1.86
CA ALA A 448 -4.56 -16.59 3.10
C ALA A 448 -3.22 -15.90 2.90
N LEU A 449 -3.06 -14.76 3.57
CA LEU A 449 -1.80 -14.03 3.72
C LEU A 449 -1.46 -14.01 5.20
N VAL A 450 -0.32 -14.59 5.55
CA VAL A 450 0.14 -14.72 6.94
C VAL A 450 1.48 -14.01 7.12
N ARG A 451 1.75 -13.48 8.32
CA ARG A 451 2.97 -12.72 8.66
C ARG A 451 3.73 -13.34 9.81
N PHE A 452 5.05 -13.20 9.78
CA PHE A 452 5.95 -13.56 10.87
C PHE A 452 7.17 -12.62 10.90
N PRO A 453 7.83 -12.44 12.06
CA PRO A 453 8.99 -11.57 12.15
C PRO A 453 10.18 -12.08 11.31
N HIS A 454 11.20 -11.22 11.16
CA HIS A 454 12.51 -11.65 10.71
C HIS A 454 13.25 -12.30 11.90
N ASP A 455 13.40 -13.62 11.89
CA ASP A 455 14.40 -14.30 12.70
C ASP A 455 15.79 -13.96 12.11
N GLY A 456 16.65 -13.33 12.90
CA GLY A 456 17.94 -12.72 12.48
C GLY A 456 19.19 -13.40 13.03
#